data_AF-A0A3A9BMU1-F1
#
_entry.id   AF-A0A3A9BMU1-F1
#
_cell.length_a   1.000
_cell.length_b   1.000
_cell.length_c   1.000
_cell.angle_alpha   90.00
_cell.angle_beta   90.00
_cell.angle_gamma   90.00
#
_symmetry.space_group_name_H-M   'P 1'
#
loop_
_entity.id
_entity.type
_entity.pdbx_description
1 polymer ?
#
loop_
_entity_poly.entity_id
_entity_poly.type
_entity_poly.pdbx_seq_one_letter_code
_entity_poly.pdbx_strand_id
1 'polypeptide(L)'
;MTHSGKEDLRTRRANINQKTFYLHYDSLDDLLRKVQNELAQAFIERTKGLKRPRDLDKITREFFLSHEELGKLGERITCSGSYHYISRRITNDIMGQVWKEDKNGSPSPYIQNIYMAYVSQSTLAIYKQWIADGKRIPLEDIIQIIHSVSFIVSTLHCSSVLILALVIHRISLQTV
;
A
#
# COMPACT_ATOMS: atom_id res chain seq x y z
N MET A 1 23.35 24.04 14.93
CA MET A 1 23.68 23.42 13.62
C MET A 1 22.59 23.77 12.63
N THR A 2 22.90 24.70 11.73
CA THR A 2 21.96 25.36 10.82
C THR A 2 21.55 24.46 9.65
N HIS A 3 20.35 24.69 9.11
CA HIS A 3 19.73 23.99 7.98
C HIS A 3 20.69 23.80 6.78
N SER A 4 21.54 24.80 6.54
CA SER A 4 22.55 24.84 5.48
C SER A 4 23.61 23.72 5.55
N GLY A 5 23.99 23.27 6.76
CA GLY A 5 25.01 22.23 6.92
C GLY A 5 24.55 20.81 6.57
N LYS A 6 23.23 20.55 6.57
CA LYS A 6 22.67 19.24 6.20
C LYS A 6 22.44 19.10 4.69
N GLU A 7 22.32 20.21 3.98
CA GLU A 7 22.13 20.25 2.52
C GLU A 7 23.43 19.98 1.75
N ASP A 8 24.56 20.57 2.15
CA ASP A 8 25.87 20.35 1.52
C ASP A 8 26.30 18.86 1.57
N LEU A 9 25.96 18.17 2.66
CA LEU A 9 26.22 16.73 2.83
C LEU A 9 25.44 15.83 1.86
N ARG A 10 24.27 16.26 1.36
CA ARG A 10 23.45 15.49 0.42
C ARG A 10 23.91 15.67 -1.02
N THR A 11 24.28 16.89 -1.41
CA THR A 11 24.83 17.21 -2.74
C THR A 11 26.13 16.44 -2.99
N ARG A 12 27.02 16.39 -1.99
CA ARG A 12 28.28 15.63 -2.07
C ARG A 12 28.07 14.12 -2.22
N ARG A 13 27.02 13.55 -1.64
CA ARG A 13 26.72 12.10 -1.72
C ARG A 13 26.11 11.66 -3.05
N ALA A 14 25.40 12.56 -3.75
CA ALA A 14 24.77 12.25 -5.03
C ALA A 14 25.70 12.48 -6.24
N ASN A 15 26.87 13.11 -6.06
CA ASN A 15 27.77 13.56 -7.13
C ASN A 15 27.06 14.41 -8.21
N ILE A 16 26.09 15.23 -7.81
CA ILE A 16 25.37 16.17 -8.68
C ILE A 16 25.75 17.58 -8.24
N ASN A 17 26.17 18.43 -9.19
CA ASN A 17 26.45 19.84 -8.93
C ASN A 17 25.19 20.54 -8.40
N GLN A 18 25.31 21.30 -7.30
CA GLN A 18 24.22 22.07 -6.68
C GLN A 18 23.48 22.96 -7.70
N LYS A 19 24.20 23.53 -8.69
CA LYS A 19 23.59 24.33 -9.77
C LYS A 19 22.67 23.50 -10.68
N THR A 20 22.95 22.21 -10.88
CA THR A 20 22.12 21.29 -11.68
C THR A 20 20.89 20.83 -10.90
N PHE A 21 20.98 20.75 -9.56
CA PHE A 21 19.84 20.41 -8.69
C PHE A 21 18.75 21.49 -8.75
N TYR A 22 19.11 22.76 -8.59
CA TYR A 22 18.18 23.89 -8.65
C TYR A 22 17.76 24.28 -10.09
N LEU A 23 18.41 23.71 -11.12
CA LEU A 23 18.01 23.94 -12.52
C LEU A 23 16.74 23.16 -12.91
N HIS A 24 16.43 22.09 -12.17
CA HIS A 24 15.34 21.15 -12.50
C HIS A 24 14.26 21.05 -11.41
N TYR A 25 14.52 21.59 -10.21
CA TYR A 25 13.60 21.52 -9.08
C TYR A 25 13.63 22.83 -8.29
N ASP A 26 12.47 23.50 -8.19
CA ASP A 26 12.32 24.74 -7.43
C ASP A 26 12.54 24.55 -5.93
N SER A 27 12.38 23.31 -5.43
CA SER A 27 12.61 22.93 -4.05
C SER A 27 12.92 21.43 -3.88
N LEU A 28 13.47 21.06 -2.72
CA LEU A 28 13.60 19.65 -2.32
C LEU A 28 12.23 18.93 -2.29
N ASP A 29 11.16 19.68 -1.99
CA ASP A 29 9.80 19.15 -1.98
C ASP A 29 9.28 18.84 -3.39
N ASP A 30 9.72 19.57 -4.42
CA ASP A 30 9.38 19.27 -5.82
C ASP A 30 10.03 17.99 -6.31
N LEU A 31 11.32 17.80 -5.99
CA LEU A 31 12.00 16.55 -6.27
C LEU A 31 11.30 15.38 -5.57
N LEU A 32 10.94 15.57 -4.31
CA LEU A 32 10.23 14.57 -3.54
C LEU A 32 8.86 14.24 -4.16
N ARG A 33 8.08 15.26 -4.53
CA ARG A 33 6.79 15.09 -5.22
C ARG A 33 6.94 14.30 -6.52
N LYS A 34 7.98 14.58 -7.30
CA LYS A 34 8.23 13.84 -8.54
C LYS A 34 8.52 12.36 -8.27
N VAL A 35 9.41 12.05 -7.34
CA VAL A 35 9.72 10.66 -6.95
C VAL A 35 8.46 9.94 -6.44
N GLN A 36 7.62 10.64 -5.66
CA GLN A 36 6.34 10.08 -5.20
C GLN A 36 5.42 9.72 -6.35
N ASN A 37 5.25 10.63 -7.31
CA ASN A 37 4.40 10.42 -8.47
C ASN A 37 4.93 9.27 -9.34
N GLU A 38 6.24 9.19 -9.54
CA GLU A 38 6.89 8.10 -10.28
C GLU A 38 6.66 6.74 -9.61
N LEU A 39 6.82 6.65 -8.28
CA LEU A 39 6.57 5.42 -7.52
C LEU A 39 5.09 5.01 -7.56
N ALA A 40 4.18 5.99 -7.40
CA ALA A 40 2.75 5.75 -7.48
C ALA A 40 2.36 5.25 -8.87
N GLN A 41 2.82 5.91 -9.94
CA GLN A 41 2.50 5.52 -11.32
C GLN A 41 3.08 4.16 -11.67
N ALA A 42 4.32 3.87 -11.26
CA ALA A 42 4.93 2.56 -11.47
C ALA A 42 4.11 1.44 -10.83
N PHE A 43 3.58 1.67 -9.62
CA PHE A 43 2.70 0.71 -8.95
C PHE A 43 1.32 0.58 -9.62
N ILE A 44 0.75 1.69 -10.10
CA ILE A 44 -0.52 1.69 -10.83
C ILE A 44 -0.40 0.89 -12.12
N GLU A 45 0.68 1.08 -12.89
CA GLU A 45 0.92 0.29 -14.10
C GLU A 45 1.14 -1.20 -13.79
N ARG A 46 1.88 -1.55 -12.73
CA ARG A 46 2.05 -2.95 -12.29
C ARG A 46 0.74 -3.64 -11.95
N THR A 47 -0.19 -2.90 -11.35
CA THR A 47 -1.48 -3.43 -10.90
C THR A 47 -2.61 -3.18 -11.89
N LYS A 48 -2.29 -2.71 -13.09
CA LYS A 48 -3.25 -2.41 -14.14
C LYS A 48 -3.99 -3.67 -14.58
N GLY A 49 -5.31 -3.57 -14.66
CA GLY A 49 -6.18 -4.69 -15.03
C GLY A 49 -6.48 -5.67 -13.89
N LEU A 50 -5.83 -5.55 -12.72
CA LEU A 50 -6.21 -6.29 -11.52
C LEU A 50 -7.48 -5.69 -10.91
N LYS A 51 -8.47 -6.53 -10.61
CA LYS A 51 -9.78 -6.10 -10.10
C LYS A 51 -9.82 -6.19 -8.58
N ARG A 52 -10.16 -5.10 -7.91
CA ARG A 52 -10.44 -5.11 -6.46
C ARG A 52 -11.91 -5.48 -6.22
N PRO A 53 -12.26 -6.20 -5.14
CA PRO A 53 -11.39 -6.86 -4.16
C PRO A 53 -10.89 -8.25 -4.60
N ARG A 54 -11.16 -8.68 -5.85
CA ARG A 54 -10.92 -10.05 -6.32
C ARG A 54 -9.44 -10.44 -6.37
N ASP A 55 -8.60 -9.55 -6.87
CA ASP A 55 -7.16 -9.76 -7.12
C ASP A 55 -6.30 -9.10 -6.03
N LEU A 56 -6.82 -8.98 -4.79
CA LEU A 56 -6.10 -8.35 -3.68
C LEU A 56 -4.81 -9.10 -3.33
N ASP A 57 -4.82 -10.42 -3.43
CA ASP A 57 -3.65 -11.28 -3.27
C ASP A 57 -2.53 -10.91 -4.26
N LYS A 58 -2.87 -10.68 -5.53
CA LYS A 58 -1.93 -10.26 -6.58
C LYS A 58 -1.43 -8.84 -6.35
N ILE A 59 -2.32 -7.92 -5.96
CA ILE A 59 -1.97 -6.53 -5.65
C ILE A 59 -0.99 -6.47 -4.46
N THR A 60 -1.24 -7.26 -3.41
CA THR A 60 -0.33 -7.34 -2.26
C THR A 60 0.99 -7.99 -2.65
N ARG A 61 1.01 -9.00 -3.53
CA ARG A 61 2.26 -9.55 -4.06
C ARG A 61 3.09 -8.48 -4.79
N GLU A 62 2.46 -7.72 -5.70
CA GLU A 62 3.14 -6.63 -6.41
C GLU A 62 3.67 -5.54 -5.47
N PHE A 63 3.01 -5.30 -4.34
CA PHE A 63 3.50 -4.38 -3.32
C PHE A 63 4.83 -4.86 -2.73
N PHE A 64 4.93 -6.12 -2.34
CA PHE A 64 6.15 -6.68 -1.77
C PHE A 64 7.29 -6.69 -2.79
N LEU A 65 7.01 -7.11 -4.03
CA LEU A 65 8.01 -7.13 -5.10
C LEU A 65 8.54 -5.74 -5.42
N SER A 66 7.66 -4.74 -5.59
CA SER A 66 8.09 -3.38 -5.91
C SER A 66 8.97 -2.79 -4.80
N HIS A 67 8.68 -3.10 -3.53
CA HIS A 67 9.46 -2.59 -2.41
C HIS A 67 10.80 -3.31 -2.25
N GLU A 68 10.87 -4.61 -2.56
CA GLU A 68 12.14 -5.33 -2.57
C GLU A 68 13.04 -4.86 -3.72
N GLU A 69 12.49 -4.56 -4.90
CA GLU A 69 13.26 -3.96 -6.01
C GLU A 69 13.82 -2.57 -5.66
N LEU A 70 13.08 -1.78 -4.89
CA LEU A 70 13.54 -0.49 -4.36
C LEU A 70 14.56 -0.63 -3.22
N GLY A 71 14.68 -1.83 -2.63
CA GLY A 71 15.57 -2.14 -1.52
C GLY A 71 15.44 -1.17 -0.35
N LYS A 72 16.58 -0.63 0.12
CA LYS A 72 16.63 0.30 1.26
C LYS A 72 15.80 1.58 1.06
N LEU A 73 15.54 1.98 -0.19
CA LEU A 73 14.68 3.12 -0.47
C LEU A 73 13.21 2.79 -0.15
N GLY A 74 12.74 1.62 -0.59
CA GLY A 74 11.40 1.12 -0.28
C GLY A 74 11.18 0.97 1.22
N GLU A 75 12.14 0.38 1.93
CA GLU A 75 12.11 0.28 3.39
C GLU A 75 11.99 1.65 4.09
N ARG A 76 12.78 2.65 3.66
CA ARG A 76 12.75 3.98 4.26
C ARG A 76 11.45 4.71 3.98
N ILE A 77 10.95 4.69 2.75
CA ILE A 77 9.70 5.38 2.38
C ILE A 77 8.52 4.83 3.19
N THR A 78 8.51 3.51 3.40
CA THR A 78 7.38 2.78 4.00
C THR A 78 7.46 2.70 5.54
N CYS A 79 8.67 2.58 6.11
CA CYS A 79 8.86 2.30 7.53
C CYS A 79 9.35 3.52 8.35
N SER A 80 9.95 4.54 7.75
CA SER A 80 10.38 5.71 8.52
C SER A 80 9.22 6.67 8.78
N GLY A 81 9.00 7.00 10.06
CA GLY A 81 7.94 7.91 10.50
C GLY A 81 8.02 9.30 9.85
N SER A 82 9.21 9.76 9.48
CA SER A 82 9.42 11.02 8.76
C SER A 82 8.83 11.03 7.34
N TYR A 83 8.49 9.86 6.79
CA TYR A 83 7.93 9.70 5.45
C TYR A 83 6.48 9.20 5.48
N HIS A 84 5.81 9.25 6.63
CA HIS A 84 4.42 8.83 6.76
C HIS A 84 3.47 9.62 5.83
N TYR A 85 3.71 10.92 5.64
CA TYR A 85 2.94 11.73 4.69
C TYR A 85 3.14 11.29 3.23
N ILE A 86 4.34 10.77 2.91
CA ILE A 86 4.68 10.24 1.60
C ILE A 86 3.88 8.97 1.32
N SER A 87 3.98 7.99 2.22
CA SER A 87 3.26 6.72 2.10
C SER A 87 1.75 6.93 2.01
N ARG A 88 1.19 7.85 2.82
CA ARG A 88 -0.24 8.18 2.79
C ARG A 88 -0.66 8.78 1.45
N ARG A 89 0.13 9.70 0.89
CA ARG A 89 -0.18 10.35 -0.39
C ARG A 89 -0.12 9.36 -1.55
N ILE A 90 0.95 8.57 -1.64
CA ILE A 90 1.08 7.50 -2.65
C ILE A 90 -0.12 6.56 -2.58
N THR A 91 -0.50 6.13 -1.37
CA THR A 91 -1.69 5.30 -1.16
C THR A 91 -2.95 5.98 -1.70
N ASN A 92 -3.20 7.25 -1.34
CA ASN A 92 -4.38 7.99 -1.79
C ASN A 92 -4.43 8.19 -3.31
N ASP A 93 -3.29 8.45 -3.95
CA ASP A 93 -3.19 8.65 -5.40
C ASP A 93 -3.50 7.35 -6.14
N ILE A 94 -2.96 6.22 -5.67
CA ILE A 94 -3.30 4.88 -6.17
C ILE A 94 -4.81 4.63 -6.02
N MET A 95 -5.40 4.92 -4.85
CA MET A 95 -6.83 4.74 -4.62
C MET A 95 -7.67 5.59 -5.57
N GLY A 96 -7.34 6.88 -5.71
CA GLY A 96 -8.09 7.82 -6.53
C GLY A 96 -8.10 7.47 -8.02
N GLN A 97 -7.01 6.90 -8.54
CA GLN A 97 -6.94 6.49 -9.95
C GLN A 97 -7.68 5.18 -10.21
N VAL A 98 -7.48 4.18 -9.35
CA VAL A 98 -8.13 2.87 -9.46
C VAL A 98 -9.66 2.97 -9.49
N TRP A 99 -10.25 3.78 -8.61
CA TRP A 99 -11.71 3.90 -8.53
C TRP A 99 -12.33 4.72 -9.68
N LYS A 100 -11.55 5.60 -10.32
CA LYS A 100 -12.00 6.27 -11.55
C LYS A 100 -12.16 5.30 -12.73
N GLU A 101 -11.38 4.21 -12.72
CA GLU A 101 -11.39 3.20 -13.78
C GLU A 101 -12.42 2.09 -13.54
N ASP A 102 -12.89 1.90 -12.31
CA ASP A 102 -13.92 0.92 -11.97
C ASP A 102 -15.34 1.43 -12.33
N LYS A 103 -15.70 1.28 -13.61
CA LYS A 103 -17.00 1.71 -14.15
C LYS A 103 -18.16 0.76 -13.81
N ASN A 104 -17.92 -0.43 -13.25
CA ASN A 104 -18.86 -1.54 -13.35
C ASN A 104 -19.25 -2.25 -12.05
N GLY A 105 -18.80 -1.88 -10.84
CA GLY A 105 -19.39 -2.56 -9.68
C GLY A 105 -18.93 -2.20 -8.28
N SER A 106 -19.92 -1.73 -7.50
CA SER A 106 -20.07 -1.90 -6.04
C SER A 106 -19.25 -0.95 -5.17
N PRO A 107 -19.56 -0.84 -3.86
CA PRO A 107 -20.72 -0.29 -3.17
C PRO A 107 -20.54 1.24 -2.99
N SER A 108 -21.35 1.89 -2.15
CA SER A 108 -21.14 3.28 -1.72
C SER A 108 -19.64 3.63 -1.51
N PRO A 109 -19.15 4.82 -1.94
CA PRO A 109 -17.75 5.24 -1.76
C PRO A 109 -17.22 5.07 -0.33
N TYR A 110 -18.10 5.17 0.66
CA TYR A 110 -17.77 4.93 2.06
C TYR A 110 -17.35 3.48 2.35
N ILE A 111 -18.02 2.50 1.75
CA ILE A 111 -17.69 1.08 1.95
C ILE A 111 -16.39 0.75 1.23
N GLN A 112 -16.18 1.28 0.02
CA GLN A 112 -14.90 1.15 -0.69
C GLN A 112 -13.73 1.69 0.14
N ASN A 113 -13.91 2.88 0.75
CA ASN A 113 -12.91 3.48 1.63
C ASN A 113 -12.54 2.57 2.82
N ILE A 114 -13.52 1.90 3.44
CA ILE A 114 -13.28 0.99 4.55
C ILE A 114 -12.48 -0.25 4.10
N TYR A 115 -12.86 -0.88 2.98
CA TYR A 115 -12.11 -2.01 2.43
C TYR A 115 -10.66 -1.63 2.11
N MET A 116 -10.45 -0.48 1.48
CA MET A 116 -9.11 -0.03 1.15
C MET A 116 -8.29 0.35 2.38
N ALA A 117 -8.91 0.98 3.38
CA ALA A 117 -8.24 1.27 4.65
C ALA A 117 -7.78 -0.03 5.32
N TYR A 118 -8.62 -1.06 5.37
CA TYR A 118 -8.24 -2.35 5.92
C TYR A 118 -7.06 -2.98 5.17
N VAL A 119 -7.18 -3.15 3.84
CA VAL A 119 -6.15 -3.80 3.01
C VAL A 119 -4.82 -3.05 3.06
N SER A 120 -4.85 -1.72 2.92
CA SER A 120 -3.63 -0.91 2.91
C SER A 120 -2.94 -0.94 4.27
N GLN A 121 -3.68 -0.80 5.36
CA GLN A 121 -3.11 -0.77 6.70
C GLN A 121 -2.62 -2.14 7.15
N SER A 122 -3.33 -3.23 6.83
CA SER A 122 -2.89 -4.59 7.16
C SER A 122 -1.62 -4.96 6.40
N THR A 123 -1.58 -4.72 5.08
CA THR A 123 -0.40 -4.96 4.23
C THR A 123 0.80 -4.16 4.73
N LEU A 124 0.60 -2.88 5.04
CA LEU A 124 1.64 -1.99 5.53
C LEU A 124 2.18 -2.43 6.91
N ALA A 125 1.30 -2.85 7.81
CA ALA A 125 1.69 -3.32 9.15
C ALA A 125 2.53 -4.60 9.06
N ILE A 126 2.11 -5.56 8.23
CA ILE A 126 2.86 -6.81 8.03
C ILE A 126 4.23 -6.54 7.42
N TYR A 127 4.29 -5.69 6.39
CA TYR A 127 5.56 -5.30 5.79
C TYR A 127 6.51 -4.65 6.81
N LYS A 128 6.01 -3.69 7.61
CA LYS A 128 6.82 -3.04 8.66
C LYS A 128 7.35 -4.04 9.69
N GLN A 129 6.52 -5.00 10.11
CA GLN A 129 6.94 -6.04 11.03
C GLN A 129 8.04 -6.92 10.42
N TRP A 130 7.86 -7.35 9.17
CA TRP A 130 8.85 -8.14 8.45
C TRP A 130 10.21 -7.44 8.32
N ILE A 131 10.21 -6.13 8.08
CA ILE A 131 11.44 -5.30 8.11
C ILE A 131 12.03 -5.23 9.52
N ALA A 132 11.20 -4.99 10.55
CA ALA A 132 11.65 -4.89 11.94
C ALA A 132 12.32 -6.19 12.43
N ASP A 133 11.83 -7.34 11.97
CA ASP A 133 12.40 -8.66 12.28
C ASP A 133 13.68 -8.97 11.50
N GLY A 134 14.09 -8.08 10.58
CA GLY A 134 15.29 -8.23 9.76
C GLY A 134 15.11 -9.17 8.58
N LYS A 135 13.89 -9.25 8.01
CA LYS A 135 13.56 -10.08 6.84
C LYS A 135 13.95 -11.56 6.98
N ARG A 136 13.79 -12.12 8.18
CA ARG A 136 14.14 -13.53 8.48
C ARG A 136 13.32 -14.53 7.69
N ILE A 137 12.08 -14.16 7.34
CA ILE A 137 11.19 -14.95 6.50
C ILE A 137 11.50 -14.59 5.03
N PRO A 138 11.72 -15.56 4.13
CA PRO A 138 11.87 -15.29 2.70
C PRO A 138 10.68 -14.55 2.09
N LEU A 139 10.92 -13.78 1.02
CA LEU A 139 9.90 -12.95 0.36
C LEU A 139 8.66 -13.75 -0.08
N GLU A 140 8.86 -14.90 -0.73
CA GLU A 140 7.74 -15.71 -1.20
C GLU A 140 6.95 -16.33 -0.02
N ASP A 141 7.62 -16.66 1.07
CA ASP A 141 6.97 -17.22 2.26
C ASP A 141 6.11 -16.16 2.97
N ILE A 142 6.58 -14.90 3.07
CA ILE A 142 5.77 -13.83 3.68
C ILE A 142 4.56 -13.47 2.79
N ILE A 143 4.73 -13.49 1.47
CA ILE A 143 3.62 -13.30 0.51
C ILE A 143 2.57 -14.40 0.71
N GLN A 144 3.00 -15.67 0.83
CA GLN A 144 2.11 -16.80 1.07
C GLN A 144 1.37 -16.70 2.41
N ILE A 145 2.05 -16.25 3.47
CA ILE A 145 1.42 -16.00 4.78
C ILE A 145 0.31 -14.96 4.64
N ILE A 146 0.54 -13.85 3.93
CA ILE A 146 -0.46 -12.79 3.76
C ILE A 146 -1.67 -13.27 2.96
N HIS A 147 -1.45 -14.09 1.92
CA HIS A 147 -2.52 -14.73 1.18
C HIS A 147 -3.37 -15.61 2.09
N SER A 148 -2.74 -16.38 2.97
CA SER A 148 -3.46 -17.22 3.95
C SER A 148 -4.28 -16.40 4.95
N VAL A 149 -3.73 -15.28 5.46
CA VAL A 149 -4.43 -14.39 6.40
C VAL A 149 -5.60 -13.69 5.72
N SER A 150 -5.41 -13.19 4.50
CA SER A 150 -6.47 -12.58 3.69
C SER A 150 -7.61 -13.57 3.42
N PHE A 151 -7.28 -14.83 3.11
CA PHE A 151 -8.26 -15.89 2.89
C PHE A 151 -9.05 -16.22 4.16
N ILE A 152 -8.39 -16.33 5.32
CA ILE A 152 -9.06 -16.60 6.61
C ILE A 152 -10.08 -15.52 6.94
N VAL A 153 -9.75 -14.24 6.70
CA VAL A 153 -10.67 -13.11 6.96
C VAL A 153 -11.88 -13.16 6.04
N SER A 154 -11.70 -13.47 4.75
CA SER A 154 -12.82 -13.66 3.81
C SER A 154 -13.68 -14.86 4.15
N THR A 155 -13.07 -15.95 4.64
CA THR A 155 -13.78 -17.20 4.98
C THR A 155 -14.58 -17.02 6.26
N LEU A 156 -14.02 -16.38 7.29
CA LEU A 156 -14.73 -16.02 8.53
C LEU A 156 -15.93 -15.11 8.26
N HIS A 157 -15.81 -14.18 7.31
CA HIS A 157 -16.93 -13.35 6.86
C HIS A 157 -18.03 -14.19 6.18
N CYS A 158 -17.65 -15.18 5.35
CA CYS A 158 -18.61 -16.08 4.72
C CYS A 158 -19.32 -16.98 5.74
N SER A 159 -18.57 -17.55 6.68
CA SER A 159 -19.11 -18.42 7.73
C SER A 159 -20.06 -17.66 8.67
N SER A 160 -19.73 -16.43 9.05
CA SER A 160 -20.58 -15.61 9.93
C SER A 160 -21.91 -15.21 9.26
N VAL A 161 -21.91 -14.92 7.96
CA VAL A 161 -23.14 -14.64 7.19
C VAL A 161 -24.00 -15.90 7.02
N LEU A 162 -23.38 -17.06 6.74
CA LEU A 162 -24.08 -18.35 6.69
C LEU A 162 -24.71 -18.72 8.03
N ILE A 163 -23.99 -18.51 9.13
CA ILE A 163 -24.51 -18.75 10.48
C ILE A 163 -25.68 -17.81 10.77
N LEU A 164 -25.59 -16.52 10.45
CA LEU A 164 -26.71 -15.58 10.61
C LEU A 164 -27.93 -15.99 9.76
N ALA A 165 -27.72 -16.38 8.51
CA ALA A 165 -28.80 -16.81 7.63
C ALA A 165 -29.49 -18.09 8.13
N LEU A 166 -28.72 -19.06 8.63
CA LEU A 166 -29.24 -20.28 9.25
C LEU A 166 -30.01 -19.98 10.54
N VAL A 167 -29.52 -19.06 11.37
CA VAL A 167 -30.19 -18.63 12.60
C VAL A 167 -31.51 -17.92 12.28
N ILE A 168 -31.52 -17.00 11.32
CA ILE A 168 -32.74 -16.30 10.88
C ILE A 168 -33.75 -17.31 10.31
N HIS A 169 -33.32 -18.23 9.44
CA HIS A 169 -34.20 -19.24 8.87
C HIS A 169 -34.80 -20.16 9.95
N ARG A 170 -34.00 -20.56 10.94
CA ARG A 170 -34.45 -21.40 12.06
C ARG A 170 -35.43 -20.67 12.97
N ILE A 171 -35.23 -19.38 13.22
CA ILE A 171 -36.18 -18.54 13.98
C ILE A 171 -37.50 -18.42 13.21
N SER A 172 -37.47 -18.15 11.90
CA SER A 172 -38.69 -18.05 11.08
C SER A 172 -39.51 -19.34 11.03
N LEU A 173 -38.87 -20.51 11.10
CA LEU A 173 -39.54 -21.82 11.14
C LEU A 173 -40.15 -22.14 12.52
N GLN A 174 -39.75 -21.47 13.60
CA GLN A 174 -40.30 -21.66 14.94
C GLN A 174 -41.44 -20.69 15.28
N THR A 175 -41.65 -19.65 14.47
CA THR A 175 -42.69 -18.62 14.65
C THR A 175 -43.94 -18.84 13.81
N VAL A 176 -44.07 -19.99 13.14
CA VAL A 176 -45.25 -20.45 12.40
C VAL A 176 -45.76 -21.73 13.05
#